data_AF-A0ABD2N2I4-F1
#
_entry.id   AF-A0ABD2N2I4-F1
#
_cell.length_a   1.000
_cell.length_b   1.000
_cell.length_c   1.000
_cell.angle_alpha   90.00
_cell.angle_beta   90.00
_cell.angle_gamma   90.00
#
_symmetry.space_group_name_H-M   'P 1'
#
loop_
_entity.id
_entity.type
_entity.pdbx_description
1 polymer ?
#
loop_
_entity_poly.entity_id
_entity_poly.type
_entity_poly.pdbx_seq_one_letter_code
_entity_poly.pdbx_strand_id
1 'polypeptide(L)' 'MKVRNRPEESGLTLEFLTELHEIHEEWLMSNDERFNNVPLFILNGNLPLSEMLEQYKIVEKRIL' A
#
# COMPACT_ATOMS: atom_id res chain seq x y z
N MET A 1 -5.64 10.83 5.11
CA MET A 1 -5.10 11.42 6.37
C MET A 1 -6.10 12.28 7.12
N LYS A 2 -6.95 13.06 6.45
CA LYS A 2 -7.97 13.94 7.10
C LYS A 2 -8.82 13.26 8.18
N VAL A 3 -9.33 12.05 7.94
CA VAL A 3 -10.17 11.32 8.92
C VAL A 3 -9.38 10.91 10.17
N ARG A 4 -8.09 10.61 10.05
CA ARG A 4 -7.20 10.28 11.18
C ARG A 4 -6.85 11.50 12.03
N ASN A 5 -6.85 12.69 11.42
CA ASN A 5 -6.76 14.00 12.06
C ASN A 5 -5.59 14.18 13.03
N ARG A 6 -4.41 13.67 12.66
CA ARG A 6 -3.17 13.94 13.40
C ARG A 6 -2.62 15.32 13.02
N PRO A 7 -2.26 16.17 14.01
CA PRO A 7 -1.79 17.52 13.73
C PRO A 7 -0.46 17.53 12.95
N GLU A 8 0.38 16.51 13.11
CA GLU A 8 1.64 16.39 12.38
C GLU A 8 1.45 16.11 10.89
N GLU A 9 0.33 15.48 10.51
CA GLU A 9 0.00 15.12 9.12
C GLU A 9 -0.77 16.23 8.39
N SER A 10 -1.16 17.32 9.05
CA SER A 10 -2.08 18.32 8.47
C SER A 10 -1.49 19.16 7.34
N GLY A 11 -0.15 19.28 7.30
CA GLY A 11 0.57 20.06 6.29
C GLY A 11 0.91 19.29 5.01
N LEU A 12 0.58 18.00 4.93
CA LEU A 12 0.96 17.16 3.80
C LEU A 12 0.17 17.54 2.53
N THR A 13 0.90 17.75 1.44
CA THR A 13 0.33 18.11 0.14
C THR A 13 -0.09 16.86 -0.63
N LEU A 14 -0.98 17.03 -1.62
CA LEU A 14 -1.30 15.95 -2.53
C LEU A 14 -0.08 15.53 -3.35
N GLU A 15 0.70 16.52 -3.83
CA GLU A 15 1.95 16.29 -4.58
C GLU A 15 2.87 15.32 -3.86
N PHE A 16 3.13 15.56 -2.56
CA PHE A 16 3.97 14.70 -1.75
C PHE A 16 3.43 13.26 -1.66
N LEU A 17 2.11 13.10 -1.54
CA LEU A 17 1.48 11.78 -1.49
C LEU A 17 1.55 11.07 -2.86
N THR A 18 1.49 11.83 -3.95
CA THR A 18 1.65 11.32 -5.32
C THR A 18 3.07 10.84 -5.56
N GLU A 19 4.09 11.65 -5.23
CA GLU A 19 5.50 11.24 -5.34
C GLU A 19 5.77 9.98 -4.51
N LEU A 20 5.24 9.95 -3.28
CA LEU A 20 5.36 8.78 -2.42
C LEU A 20 4.72 7.54 -3.06
N HIS A 21 3.55 7.69 -3.69
CA HIS A 21 2.88 6.58 -4.38
C HIS A 21 3.71 6.07 -5.55
N GLU A 22 4.26 6.95 -6.38
CA GLU A 22 5.09 6.58 -7.53
C GLU A 22 6.33 5.78 -7.12
N ILE A 23 7.00 6.17 -6.03
CA ILE A 23 8.14 5.42 -5.47
C ILE A 23 7.72 4.01 -5.04
N HIS A 24 6.54 3.85 -4.44
CA HIS A 24 6.04 2.53 -4.03
C HIS A 24 5.65 1.67 -5.23
N GLU A 25 5.08 2.24 -6.29
CA GLU A 25 4.75 1.52 -7.52
C GLU A 25 6.04 1.03 -8.22
N GLU A 26 7.06 1.89 -8.32
CA GLU A 26 8.36 1.48 -8.87
C GLU A 26 8.99 0.36 -8.04
N TRP A 27 8.89 0.43 -6.71
CA TRP A 27 9.50 -0.56 -5.83
C TRP A 27 8.75 -1.91 -5.81
N LEU A 28 7.42 -1.89 -5.66
CA LEU A 28 6.62 -3.08 -5.34
C LEU A 28 5.83 -3.64 -6.52
N MET A 29 5.56 -2.82 -7.56
CA MET A 29 4.71 -3.21 -8.69
C MET A 29 5.48 -3.36 -10.00
N SER A 30 6.71 -2.84 -10.07
CA SER A 30 7.52 -2.95 -11.29
C SER A 30 7.99 -4.38 -11.56
N ASN A 31 8.24 -4.66 -12.83
CA ASN A 31 8.92 -5.89 -13.26
C ASN A 31 10.45 -5.75 -13.19
N ASP A 32 10.96 -4.77 -12.45
CA ASP A 32 12.39 -4.58 -12.30
C ASP A 32 12.94 -5.62 -11.33
N GLU A 33 13.76 -6.53 -11.86
CA GLU A 33 14.41 -7.59 -11.08
C GLU A 33 15.32 -7.05 -9.96
N ARG A 34 15.71 -5.77 -9.98
CA ARG A 34 16.45 -5.17 -8.85
C ARG A 34 15.59 -5.09 -7.59
N PHE A 35 14.28 -4.92 -7.75
CA PHE A 35 13.34 -4.66 -6.66
C PHE A 35 12.39 -5.84 -6.41
N ASN A 36 11.92 -6.49 -7.47
CA ASN A 36 10.92 -7.56 -7.42
C ASN A 36 11.55 -8.95 -7.22
N ASN A 37 12.35 -9.09 -6.17
CA ASN A 37 13.09 -10.32 -5.86
C ASN A 37 12.36 -11.29 -4.91
N VAL A 38 11.18 -10.89 -4.42
CA VAL A 38 10.43 -11.65 -3.42
C VAL A 38 8.96 -11.75 -3.83
N PRO A 39 8.27 -12.85 -3.50
CA PRO A 39 6.83 -12.92 -3.72
C PRO A 39 6.11 -11.84 -2.93
N LEU A 40 5.36 -10.99 -3.63
CA LEU A 40 4.56 -9.92 -3.04
C LEU A 40 3.07 -10.28 -3.07
N PHE A 41 2.36 -9.91 -2.01
CA PHE A 41 0.90 -9.93 -1.96
C PHE A 41 0.41 -8.49 -1.80
N ILE A 42 -0.35 -8.01 -2.79
CA ILE A 42 -0.81 -6.63 -2.87
C ILE A 42 -2.30 -6.58 -2.54
N LEU A 43 -2.68 -5.70 -1.62
CA LEU A 43 -4.06 -5.44 -1.23
C LEU A 43 -4.50 -4.06 -1.71
N ASN A 44 -5.70 -3.98 -2.31
CA ASN A 44 -6.28 -2.70 -2.67
C ASN A 44 -6.88 -2.00 -1.45
N GLY A 45 -6.18 -1.00 -0.92
CA GLY A 45 -6.61 -0.19 0.22
C GLY A 45 -7.80 0.75 -0.01
N ASN A 46 -8.28 0.88 -1.26
CA ASN A 46 -9.47 1.67 -1.57
C ASN A 46 -10.78 0.91 -1.32
N LEU A 47 -10.70 -0.40 -1.10
CA LEU A 47 -11.86 -1.24 -0.81
C LEU A 47 -12.30 -1.09 0.66
N PRO A 48 -13.56 -1.41 0.98
CA PRO A 48 -14.01 -1.51 2.36
C PRO A 48 -13.15 -2.50 3.16
N LEU A 49 -12.95 -2.20 4.45
CA LEU A 49 -12.14 -3.03 5.35
C LEU A 49 -12.60 -4.50 5.37
N SER A 50 -13.91 -4.77 5.29
CA SER A 50 -14.45 -6.13 5.22
C SER A 50 -13.93 -6.91 4.02
N GLU A 51 -13.90 -6.30 2.84
CA GLU A 51 -13.42 -6.95 1.61
C GLU A 51 -11.91 -7.17 1.65
N MET A 52 -11.16 -6.21 2.18
CA MET A 52 -9.72 -6.36 2.38
C MET A 52 -9.39 -7.52 3.33
N LEU A 53 -10.17 -7.68 4.42
CA LEU A 53 -10.01 -8.78 5.37
C LEU A 53 -10.30 -10.13 4.74
N GLU A 54 -11.27 -10.22 3.83
CA GLU A 54 -11.53 -11.44 3.07
C GLU A 54 -10.35 -11.82 2.17
N GLN A 55 -9.78 -10.84 1.44
CA GLN A 55 -8.59 -11.06 0.61
C GLN A 55 -7.39 -11.51 1.45
N TYR A 56 -7.17 -10.87 2.60
CA TYR A 56 -6.09 -11.24 3.53
C TYR A 56 -6.25 -12.68 4.04
N LYS A 57 -7.45 -13.09 4.47
CA LYS A 57 -7.70 -14.44 5.00
C LYS A 57 -7.38 -15.57 4.02
N ILE A 58 -7.49 -15.33 2.72
CA ILE A 58 -7.15 -16.33 1.68
C ILE A 58 -5.67 -16.70 1.74
N VAL A 59 -4.81 -15.72 2.03
CA VAL A 59 -3.35 -15.86 2.01
C VAL A 59 -2.73 -15.87 3.40
N GLU A 60 -3.51 -15.66 4.45
CA GLU A 60 -3.05 -15.58 5.86
C GLU A 60 -2.10 -16.71 6.23
N LYS A 61 -2.40 -17.95 5.83
CA LYS A 61 -1.56 -19.14 6.13
C LYS A 61 -0.29 -19.25 5.28
N ARG A 62 -0.13 -18.39 4.28
CA ARG A 62 1.01 -18.33 3.33
C ARG A 62 1.90 -17.13 3.61
N ILE A 63 1.42 -16.18 4.42
CA ILE A 63 2.19 -15.07 4.96
C ILE A 63 2.82 -15.58 6.27
N LEU A 64 4.15 -15.50 6.36
CA LEU A 64 4.97 -16.01 7.46
C LEU A 64 4.60 -15.40 8.83
#